data_AF-A0A1X7TPV1-F1
#
_entry.id   AF-A0A1X7TPV1-F1
#
_cell.length_a   1.000
_cell.length_b   1.000
_cell.length_c   1.000
_cell.angle_alpha   90.00
_cell.angle_beta   90.00
_cell.angle_gamma   90.00
#
_symmetry.space_group_name_H-M   'P 1'
#
loop_
_entity.id
_entity.type
_entity.pdbx_description
1 polymer ?
#
loop_
_entity_poly.entity_id
_entity_poly.type
_entity_poly.pdbx_seq_one_letter_code
_entity_poly.pdbx_strand_id
1 'polypeptide(L)'
;NCYQVQCTTGVRVTDTNYLQSIVLPGGSSSNLIYNDLYLIVCLRMLLLLSGDVELNPGPMIDDWPSSLLFAKYLEPLVDWKPFALCLPGGITQLDVNIIETKGSSYLRMEALHKRWLQVNPTASWRDVINALRQCKENELARTIEDKVTDPTAGRSTNDDMEASTSSTNPRPIT
;
A
#
# COMPACT_ATOMS: atom_id res chain seq x y z
N ASN A 1 -44.72 -73.75 -6.77
CA ASN A 1 -45.76 -72.72 -6.98
C ASN A 1 -45.22 -71.38 -6.54
N CYS A 2 -45.18 -70.45 -7.48
CA CYS A 2 -44.69 -69.09 -7.34
C CYS A 2 -45.52 -68.30 -6.33
N TYR A 3 -44.87 -67.46 -5.51
CA TYR A 3 -45.50 -66.26 -4.96
C TYR A 3 -44.55 -65.07 -5.11
N GLN A 4 -45.13 -63.97 -5.58
CA GLN A 4 -44.48 -62.73 -5.98
C GLN A 4 -44.19 -61.78 -4.79
N VAL A 5 -43.04 -61.10 -4.93
CA VAL A 5 -42.69 -59.68 -4.74
C VAL A 5 -43.53 -58.73 -3.85
N GLN A 6 -42.78 -57.88 -3.13
CA GLN A 6 -43.00 -56.49 -2.64
C GLN A 6 -43.10 -56.36 -1.10
N CYS A 7 -42.53 -55.37 -0.38
CA CYS A 7 -41.57 -54.28 -0.62
C CYS A 7 -41.24 -53.59 0.73
N THR A 8 -40.01 -53.06 0.90
CA THR A 8 -39.56 -51.93 1.78
C THR A 8 -39.56 -52.18 3.32
N THR A 9 -38.67 -51.66 4.17
CA THR A 9 -37.87 -50.42 4.25
C THR A 9 -36.68 -50.65 5.21
N GLY A 10 -35.54 -49.97 5.02
CA GLY A 10 -34.64 -49.73 6.16
C GLY A 10 -33.15 -49.52 5.86
N VAL A 11 -32.83 -48.38 5.25
CA VAL A 11 -31.63 -47.53 5.48
C VAL A 11 -30.23 -48.20 5.49
N ARG A 12 -29.43 -47.79 4.50
CA ARG A 12 -28.00 -48.04 4.37
C ARG A 12 -27.20 -47.21 5.38
N VAL A 13 -26.19 -47.81 5.99
CA VAL A 13 -24.99 -47.09 6.43
C VAL A 13 -23.80 -47.83 5.81
N THR A 14 -23.13 -47.20 4.86
CA THR A 14 -21.88 -47.70 4.27
C THR A 14 -20.77 -46.81 4.81
N ASP A 15 -19.92 -47.40 5.63
CA ASP A 15 -18.63 -46.85 6.01
C ASP A 15 -17.80 -46.51 4.76
N THR A 16 -17.25 -45.31 4.69
CA THR A 16 -15.99 -45.05 3.97
C THR A 16 -15.29 -43.85 4.60
N ASN A 17 -14.31 -44.15 5.46
CA ASN A 17 -13.24 -43.25 5.83
C ASN A 17 -12.34 -43.02 4.61
N TYR A 18 -12.39 -41.83 4.01
CA TYR A 18 -11.31 -41.32 3.17
C TYR A 18 -11.29 -39.80 3.33
N LEU A 19 -10.26 -39.31 4.02
CA LEU A 19 -9.73 -37.94 3.99
C LEU A 19 -10.76 -36.86 3.63
N GLN A 20 -11.33 -36.20 4.65
CA GLN A 20 -12.00 -34.90 4.48
C GLN A 20 -10.94 -33.88 4.02
N SER A 21 -10.61 -33.91 2.73
CA SER A 21 -10.21 -32.71 2.03
C SER A 21 -11.33 -31.72 2.26
N ILE A 22 -11.03 -30.62 2.95
CA ILE A 22 -11.88 -29.44 2.97
C ILE A 22 -11.86 -28.89 1.54
N VAL A 23 -12.62 -29.53 0.65
CA VAL A 23 -13.06 -28.94 -0.59
C VAL A 23 -14.06 -27.90 -0.14
N LEU A 24 -13.60 -26.64 -0.06
CA LEU A 24 -14.53 -25.51 -0.04
C LEU A 24 -15.49 -25.73 -1.22
N PRO A 25 -16.81 -25.83 -0.99
CA PRO A 25 -17.74 -25.86 -2.09
C PRO A 25 -17.57 -24.57 -2.88
N GLY A 26 -17.06 -24.72 -4.10
CA GLY A 26 -17.11 -23.69 -5.11
C GLY A 26 -18.57 -23.36 -5.37
N GLY A 27 -19.04 -22.26 -4.78
CA GLY A 27 -20.30 -21.61 -5.08
C GLY A 27 -20.02 -20.19 -5.53
N SER A 28 -19.84 -19.99 -6.84
CA SER A 28 -19.88 -18.65 -7.42
C SER A 28 -21.30 -18.09 -7.33
N SER A 29 -21.47 -16.90 -6.74
CA SER A 29 -22.33 -15.83 -7.28
C SER A 29 -22.38 -14.66 -6.29
N SER A 30 -21.85 -13.51 -6.73
CA SER A 30 -22.17 -12.14 -6.29
C SER A 30 -21.90 -11.69 -4.84
N ASN A 31 -21.66 -12.60 -3.88
CA ASN A 31 -21.37 -12.25 -2.48
C ASN A 31 -19.88 -12.36 -2.10
N LEU A 32 -19.06 -12.95 -2.96
CA LEU A 32 -17.62 -13.12 -2.71
C LEU A 32 -16.91 -11.77 -2.66
N ILE A 33 -17.23 -10.84 -3.56
CA ILE A 33 -16.59 -9.51 -3.58
C ILE A 33 -17.01 -8.68 -2.36
N TYR A 34 -18.29 -8.73 -1.94
CA TYR A 34 -18.77 -7.97 -0.78
C TYR A 34 -18.21 -8.53 0.52
N ASN A 35 -18.21 -9.86 0.69
CA ASN A 35 -17.60 -10.50 1.85
C ASN A 35 -16.08 -10.33 1.86
N ASP A 36 -15.40 -10.37 0.71
CA ASP A 36 -13.96 -10.19 0.63
C ASP A 36 -13.57 -8.73 0.94
N LEU A 37 -14.28 -7.73 0.40
CA LEU A 37 -14.11 -6.33 0.82
C LEU A 37 -14.40 -6.15 2.31
N TYR A 38 -15.47 -6.75 2.82
CA TYR A 38 -15.84 -6.67 4.23
C TYR A 38 -14.78 -7.31 5.11
N LEU A 39 -14.26 -8.48 4.72
CA LEU A 39 -13.19 -9.18 5.41
C LEU A 39 -11.89 -8.37 5.39
N ILE A 40 -11.53 -7.75 4.26
CA ILE A 40 -10.38 -6.84 4.13
C ILE A 40 -10.55 -5.61 5.04
N VAL A 41 -11.74 -5.00 5.08
CA VAL A 41 -12.04 -3.86 5.96
C VAL A 41 -12.01 -4.28 7.44
N CYS A 42 -12.56 -5.45 7.80
CA CYS A 42 -12.52 -5.99 9.16
C CYS A 42 -11.09 -6.31 9.61
N LEU A 43 -10.27 -6.91 8.74
CA LEU A 43 -8.86 -7.16 9.03
C LEU A 43 -8.08 -5.85 9.24
N ARG A 44 -8.35 -4.82 8.43
CA ARG A 44 -7.79 -3.47 8.62
C ARG A 44 -8.20 -2.85 9.96
N MET A 45 -9.48 -2.94 10.33
CA MET A 45 -10.00 -2.43 11.61
C MET A 45 -9.39 -3.17 12.81
N LEU A 46 -9.24 -4.49 12.72
CA LEU A 46 -8.60 -5.31 13.76
C LEU A 46 -7.10 -5.01 13.88
N LEU A 47 -6.41 -4.75 12.77
CA LEU A 47 -5.02 -4.27 12.78
C LEU A 47 -4.89 -2.94 13.54
N LEU A 48 -5.83 -2.00 13.32
CA LEU A 48 -5.85 -0.70 14.01
C LEU A 48 -6.17 -0.84 15.51
N LEU A 49 -6.96 -1.84 15.91
CA LEU A 49 -7.30 -2.12 17.32
C LEU A 49 -6.25 -2.96 18.06
N SER A 50 -5.28 -3.57 17.36
CA SER A 50 -4.26 -4.44 17.95
C SER A 50 -3.28 -3.73 18.91
N GLY A 51 -3.35 -2.40 19.03
CA GLY A 51 -2.71 -1.67 20.14
C GLY A 51 -1.18 -1.78 20.19
N ASP A 52 -0.53 -2.10 19.08
CA ASP A 52 0.92 -2.05 18.89
C ASP A 52 1.20 -1.04 17.77
N VAL A 53 1.04 0.25 18.10
CA VAL A 53 1.44 1.35 17.20
C VAL A 53 2.94 1.51 17.34
N GLU A 54 3.68 0.54 16.82
CA GLU A 54 4.94 0.87 16.18
C GLU A 54 4.55 1.88 15.09
N LEU A 55 4.99 3.14 15.22
CA LEU A 55 4.79 4.15 14.19
C LEU A 55 5.25 3.50 12.89
N ASN A 56 4.30 3.20 12.00
CA ASN A 56 4.60 2.55 10.73
C ASN A 56 5.68 3.43 10.09
N PRO A 57 6.93 2.95 9.94
CA PRO A 57 7.98 3.75 9.35
C PRO A 57 7.40 4.26 8.03
N GLY A 58 7.57 5.55 7.77
CA GLY A 58 7.13 6.15 6.53
C GLY A 58 7.62 5.32 5.33
N PRO A 59 7.05 5.52 4.13
CA PRO A 59 7.43 4.75 2.95
C PRO A 59 8.95 4.68 2.81
N MET A 60 9.51 3.47 2.75
CA MET A 60 10.94 3.28 2.59
C MET A 60 11.34 3.44 1.12
N ILE A 61 12.61 3.74 0.87
CA ILE A 61 13.17 3.90 -0.49
C ILE A 61 12.94 2.68 -1.41
N ASP A 62 12.91 1.48 -0.82
CA ASP A 62 12.67 0.21 -1.49
C ASP A 62 11.19 -0.17 -1.56
N ASP A 63 10.32 0.58 -0.89
CA ASP A 63 8.90 0.27 -0.85
C ASP A 63 8.22 0.59 -2.17
N TRP A 64 7.12 -0.13 -2.38
CA TRP A 64 6.20 0.14 -3.46
C TRP A 64 5.54 1.50 -3.26
N PRO A 65 5.68 2.46 -4.20
CA PRO A 65 4.96 3.73 -4.09
C PRO A 65 3.45 3.49 -4.07
N SER A 66 2.77 3.96 -3.02
CA SER A 66 1.31 3.98 -3.03
C SER A 66 0.82 5.05 -4.00
N SER A 67 -0.32 4.81 -4.67
CA SER A 67 -0.85 5.76 -5.66
C SER A 67 -1.05 7.16 -5.10
N LEU A 68 -1.48 7.27 -3.83
CA LEU A 68 -1.71 8.55 -3.16
C LEU A 68 -0.40 9.31 -2.94
N LEU A 69 0.63 8.63 -2.42
CA LEU A 69 1.93 9.26 -2.17
C LEU A 69 2.65 9.59 -3.46
N PHE A 70 2.56 8.72 -4.47
CA PHE A 70 3.10 8.96 -5.81
C PHE A 70 2.51 10.25 -6.40
N ALA A 71 1.18 10.40 -6.37
CA ALA A 71 0.51 11.60 -6.85
C ALA A 71 0.88 12.85 -6.01
N LYS A 72 0.89 12.72 -4.68
CA LYS A 72 1.20 13.83 -3.76
C LYS A 72 2.64 14.33 -3.91
N TYR A 73 3.61 13.44 -4.04
CA TYR A 73 5.02 13.81 -4.09
C TYR A 73 5.42 14.36 -5.47
N LEU A 74 4.74 13.94 -6.53
CA LEU A 74 4.95 14.43 -7.89
C LEU A 74 4.03 15.60 -8.27
N GLU A 75 3.21 16.10 -7.35
CA GLU A 75 2.38 17.30 -7.57
C GLU A 75 3.18 18.52 -8.08
N PRO A 76 4.42 18.80 -7.59
CA PRO A 76 5.23 19.90 -8.10
C PRO A 76 5.79 19.70 -9.52
N LEU A 77 5.70 18.48 -10.07
CA LEU A 77 6.28 18.15 -11.38
C LEU A 77 5.40 18.74 -12.50
N VAL A 78 5.88 19.81 -13.11
CA VAL A 78 5.14 20.52 -14.18
C VAL A 78 5.16 19.72 -15.49
N ASP A 79 6.34 19.26 -15.92
CA ASP A 79 6.48 18.45 -17.13
C ASP A 79 6.69 16.97 -16.78
N TRP A 80 5.57 16.26 -16.63
CA TRP A 80 5.56 14.85 -16.22
C TRP A 80 5.88 13.88 -17.36
N LYS A 81 5.86 14.32 -18.63
CA LYS A 81 5.99 13.41 -19.80
C LYS A 81 7.40 12.84 -19.94
N PRO A 82 8.48 13.63 -19.88
CA PRO A 82 9.84 13.08 -19.92
C PRO A 82 10.08 12.13 -18.75
N PHE A 83 9.57 12.49 -17.56
CA PHE A 83 9.62 11.64 -16.38
C PHE A 83 8.96 10.28 -16.60
N ALA A 84 7.74 10.26 -17.17
CA ALA A 84 7.03 9.02 -17.46
C ALA A 84 7.83 8.09 -18.40
N LEU A 85 8.55 8.65 -19.37
CA LEU A 85 9.39 7.87 -20.29
C LEU A 85 10.71 7.39 -19.66
N CYS A 86 11.19 8.08 -18.64
CA CYS A 86 12.37 7.67 -17.87
C CYS A 86 12.06 6.59 -16.82
N LEU A 87 10.79 6.27 -16.58
CA LEU A 87 10.41 5.19 -15.68
C LEU A 87 10.80 3.83 -16.25
N PRO A 88 11.38 2.93 -15.43
CA PRO A 88 11.70 1.58 -15.86
C PRO A 88 10.42 0.77 -16.14
N GLY A 89 10.50 -0.24 -17.02
CA GLY A 89 9.36 -1.08 -17.39
C GLY A 89 8.68 -0.71 -18.70
N GLY A 90 9.18 0.30 -19.42
CA GLY A 90 8.78 0.53 -20.82
C GLY A 90 7.42 1.23 -20.98
N ILE A 91 7.21 2.31 -20.23
CA ILE A 91 6.12 3.26 -20.55
C ILE A 91 6.37 3.84 -21.94
N THR A 92 5.41 3.67 -22.84
CA THR A 92 5.54 4.13 -24.23
C THR A 92 4.95 5.52 -24.42
N GLN A 93 5.31 6.17 -25.52
CA GLN A 93 4.68 7.45 -25.91
C GLN A 93 3.16 7.33 -26.08
N LEU A 94 2.66 6.16 -26.48
CA LEU A 94 1.22 5.91 -26.59
C LEU A 94 0.54 5.97 -25.21
N ASP A 95 1.15 5.35 -24.20
CA ASP A 95 0.65 5.40 -22.82
C ASP A 95 0.61 6.84 -22.30
N VAL A 96 1.67 7.61 -22.55
CA VAL A 96 1.74 9.03 -22.20
C VAL A 96 0.62 9.82 -22.87
N ASN A 97 0.37 9.61 -24.17
CA ASN A 97 -0.69 10.30 -24.90
C ASN A 97 -2.08 9.95 -24.35
N ILE A 98 -2.33 8.69 -23.99
CA ILE A 98 -3.58 8.26 -23.36
C ILE A 98 -3.74 8.92 -21.98
N ILE A 99 -2.70 8.95 -21.16
CA ILE A 99 -2.72 9.56 -19.83
C ILE A 99 -2.89 11.09 -19.93
N GLU A 100 -2.32 11.75 -20.93
CA GLU A 100 -2.46 13.20 -21.14
C GLU A 100 -3.93 13.63 -21.27
N THR A 101 -4.78 12.76 -21.83
CA THR A 101 -6.24 13.01 -21.93
C THR A 101 -6.95 13.07 -20.59
N LYS A 102 -6.31 12.66 -19.49
CA LYS A 102 -6.86 12.81 -18.14
C LYS A 102 -6.82 14.30 -17.74
N GLY A 103 -7.87 14.75 -17.06
CA GLY A 103 -8.07 16.17 -16.78
C GLY A 103 -7.05 16.76 -15.80
N SER A 104 -7.10 16.36 -14.54
CA SER A 104 -6.24 16.93 -13.49
C SER A 104 -4.87 16.25 -13.41
N SER A 105 -3.88 16.99 -12.89
CA SER A 105 -2.52 16.44 -12.61
C SER A 105 -2.61 15.19 -11.73
N TYR A 106 -3.43 15.23 -10.68
CA TYR A 106 -3.68 14.08 -9.81
C TYR A 106 -4.15 12.84 -10.59
N LEU A 107 -5.16 12.98 -11.47
CA LEU A 107 -5.69 11.86 -12.24
C LEU A 107 -4.69 11.34 -13.27
N ARG A 108 -3.84 12.21 -13.83
CA ARG A 108 -2.72 11.80 -14.69
C ARG A 108 -1.71 10.96 -13.92
N MET A 109 -1.35 11.41 -12.72
CA MET A 109 -0.35 10.74 -11.90
C MET A 109 -0.85 9.39 -11.35
N GLU A 110 -2.14 9.30 -10.99
CA GLU A 110 -2.79 8.03 -10.65
C GLU A 110 -2.84 7.07 -11.85
N ALA A 111 -3.16 7.58 -13.05
CA ALA A 111 -3.18 6.76 -14.26
C ALA A 111 -1.77 6.28 -14.66
N LEU A 112 -0.76 7.13 -14.54
CA LEU A 112 0.64 6.79 -14.75
C LEU A 112 1.09 5.72 -13.75
N HIS A 113 0.79 5.90 -12.46
CA HIS A 113 1.10 4.91 -11.43
C HIS A 113 0.51 3.55 -11.75
N LYS A 114 -0.79 3.48 -12.04
CA LYS A 114 -1.47 2.23 -12.40
C LYS A 114 -0.84 1.57 -13.63
N ARG A 115 -0.56 2.34 -14.68
CA ARG A 115 0.05 1.82 -15.91
C ARG A 115 1.47 1.34 -15.66
N TRP A 116 2.24 2.08 -14.87
CA TRP A 116 3.61 1.73 -14.51
C TRP A 116 3.68 0.44 -13.72
N LEU A 117 2.79 0.22 -12.74
CA LEU A 117 2.76 -1.04 -11.99
C LEU A 117 2.37 -2.25 -12.83
N GLN A 118 1.59 -2.07 -13.90
CA GLN A 118 1.28 -3.16 -14.83
C GLN A 118 2.51 -3.64 -15.60
N VAL A 119 3.40 -2.73 -15.95
CA VAL A 119 4.60 -3.04 -16.76
C VAL A 119 5.85 -3.25 -15.92
N ASN A 120 5.89 -2.71 -14.70
CA ASN A 120 6.95 -2.88 -13.71
C ASN A 120 6.38 -3.24 -12.34
N PRO A 121 6.07 -4.53 -12.09
CA PRO A 121 5.57 -4.98 -10.79
C PRO A 121 6.58 -4.82 -9.64
N THR A 122 7.87 -4.63 -9.94
CA THR A 122 8.93 -4.42 -8.95
C THR A 122 9.26 -2.94 -8.72
N ALA A 123 8.34 -2.04 -9.08
CA ALA A 123 8.52 -0.60 -8.95
C ALA A 123 8.78 -0.16 -7.51
N SER A 124 9.76 0.73 -7.33
CA SER A 124 10.17 1.27 -6.03
C SER A 124 10.30 2.80 -6.04
N TRP A 125 10.36 3.43 -4.86
CA TRP A 125 10.70 4.86 -4.77
C TRP A 125 12.08 5.19 -5.33
N ARG A 126 13.03 4.26 -5.25
CA ARG A 126 14.34 4.37 -5.89
C ARG A 126 14.22 4.61 -7.41
N ASP A 127 13.31 3.89 -8.07
CA ASP A 127 13.09 4.05 -9.51
C ASP A 127 12.53 5.44 -9.85
N VAL A 128 11.61 5.95 -9.02
CA VAL A 128 11.06 7.30 -9.15
C VAL A 128 12.15 8.36 -9.03
N ILE A 129 13.00 8.27 -8.01
CA ILE A 129 14.10 9.20 -7.77
C ILE A 129 15.12 9.16 -8.91
N ASN A 130 15.45 7.97 -9.40
CA ASN A 130 16.36 7.80 -10.52
C ASN A 130 15.78 8.39 -11.82
N ALA A 131 14.49 8.19 -12.10
CA ALA A 131 13.82 8.77 -13.26
C ALA A 131 13.79 10.32 -13.17
N LEU A 132 13.49 10.88 -12.00
CA LEU A 132 13.53 12.34 -11.79
C LEU A 132 14.94 12.92 -12.04
N ARG A 133 15.99 12.27 -11.54
CA ARG A 133 17.38 12.68 -11.78
C ARG A 133 17.73 12.63 -13.28
N GLN A 134 17.29 11.60 -14.01
CA GLN A 134 17.48 11.54 -15.47
C GLN A 134 16.79 12.69 -16.20
N CYS A 135 15.63 13.13 -15.70
CA CYS A 135 14.90 14.29 -16.23
C CYS A 135 15.44 15.65 -15.74
N LYS A 136 16.54 15.67 -14.99
CA LYS A 136 17.14 16.87 -14.37
C LYS A 136 16.26 17.52 -13.29
N GLU A 137 15.28 16.80 -12.76
CA GLU A 137 14.41 17.21 -11.65
C GLU A 137 15.08 16.93 -10.29
N ASN A 138 16.30 17.43 -10.12
CA ASN A 138 17.18 17.05 -9.00
C ASN A 138 16.67 17.54 -7.64
N GLU A 139 16.05 18.72 -7.59
CA GLU A 139 15.50 19.29 -6.35
C GLU A 139 14.27 18.51 -5.86
N LEU A 140 13.40 18.11 -6.80
CA LEU A 140 12.25 17.25 -6.48
C LEU A 140 12.71 15.85 -6.06
N ALA A 141 13.70 15.29 -6.76
CA ALA A 141 14.29 14.00 -6.41
C ALA A 141 14.84 13.99 -4.97
N ARG A 142 15.62 15.02 -4.60
CA ARG A 142 16.16 15.16 -3.23
C ARG A 142 15.05 15.30 -2.18
N THR A 143 14.05 16.14 -2.46
CA THR A 143 12.91 16.33 -1.56
C THR A 143 12.13 15.03 -1.32
N ILE A 144 11.99 14.17 -2.33
CA ILE A 144 11.32 12.88 -2.20
C ILE A 144 12.23 11.88 -1.47
N GLU A 145 13.51 11.84 -1.82
CA GLU A 145 14.53 11.00 -1.18
C GLU A 145 14.58 11.24 0.33
N ASP A 146 14.59 12.50 0.77
CA ASP A 146 14.55 12.86 2.20
C ASP A 146 13.29 12.33 2.89
N LYS A 147 12.13 12.39 2.22
CA LYS A 147 10.85 11.91 2.77
C LYS A 147 10.74 10.39 2.87
N VAL A 148 11.47 9.65 2.02
CA VAL A 148 11.41 8.18 1.98
C VAL A 148 12.61 7.49 2.63
N THR A 149 13.68 8.23 2.90
CA THR A 149 14.91 7.70 3.53
C THR A 149 14.91 7.92 5.04
N ASP A 150 14.29 9.00 5.53
CA ASP A 150 14.24 9.28 6.96
C ASP A 150 12.84 9.72 7.44
N PRO A 151 12.01 8.77 7.92
CA PRO A 151 10.76 9.10 8.61
C PRO A 151 10.96 9.89 9.92
N THR A 152 12.19 9.95 10.45
CA THR A 152 12.56 10.49 11.77
C THR A 152 13.27 11.86 11.69
N ALA A 153 13.81 12.24 10.54
CA ALA A 153 14.54 13.50 10.31
C ALA A 153 13.73 14.76 10.68
N GLY A 154 12.40 14.68 10.63
CA GLY A 154 11.51 15.79 11.02
C GLY A 154 11.41 16.04 12.53
N ARG A 155 12.06 15.23 13.39
CA ARG A 155 11.97 15.37 14.87
C ARG A 155 13.07 16.24 15.48
N SER A 156 14.07 16.67 14.71
CA SER A 156 15.14 17.53 15.23
C SER A 156 14.85 19.00 14.95
N THR A 157 14.04 19.66 15.80
CA THR A 157 14.33 21.00 16.35
C THR A 157 13.18 21.40 17.26
N ASN A 158 13.53 21.86 18.45
CA ASN A 158 12.69 22.48 19.48
C ASN A 158 12.04 21.47 20.44
N ASP A 159 12.80 21.03 21.45
CA ASP A 159 12.32 20.89 22.84
C ASP A 159 13.50 20.57 23.79
N ASP A 160 14.66 21.22 23.61
CA ASP A 160 15.70 21.29 24.64
C ASP A 160 15.81 22.74 25.14
N MET A 161 14.71 23.27 25.68
CA MET A 161 14.79 24.43 26.58
C MET A 161 15.22 23.91 27.95
N GLU A 162 16.54 23.81 28.12
CA GLU A 162 17.23 23.67 29.40
C GLU A 162 16.53 24.50 30.50
N ALA A 163 15.89 23.80 31.43
CA ALA A 163 15.33 24.38 32.64
C ALA A 163 16.46 24.81 33.56
N SER A 164 17.00 26.01 33.35
CA SER A 164 17.83 26.71 34.32
C SER A 164 16.98 27.07 35.55
N THR A 165 16.86 26.12 36.48
CA THR A 165 16.34 26.38 37.81
C THR A 165 17.43 27.07 38.63
N SER A 166 17.50 28.40 38.56
CA SER A 166 18.29 29.19 39.51
C SER A 166 17.56 29.21 40.85
N SER A 167 17.86 28.23 41.71
CA SER A 167 17.51 28.25 43.13
C SER A 167 18.33 29.33 43.83
N THR A 168 17.71 30.47 44.10
CA THR A 168 18.24 31.50 45.00
C THR A 168 18.04 31.05 46.44
N ASN A 169 19.10 30.58 47.10
CA ASN A 169 19.13 30.42 48.56
C ASN A 169 19.89 31.59 49.19
N PRO A 170 19.29 32.44 50.04
CA PRO A 170 20.05 33.34 50.89
C PRO A 170 20.59 32.58 52.12
N ARG A 171 21.90 32.69 52.35
CA ARG A 171 22.56 32.20 53.57
C ARG A 171 22.17 33.05 54.79
N PRO A 172 22.11 32.48 56.00
CA PRO A 172 21.90 33.24 57.22
C PRO A 172 23.20 33.95 57.64
N ILE A 173 23.07 35.21 58.05
CA ILE A 173 24.17 35.97 58.66
C ILE A 173 24.10 35.72 60.17
N THR A 174 25.15 35.10 60.70
CA THR A 174 25.50 34.98 62.13
C THR A 174 25.74 36.32 62.79
#